data_AF-A0A6J4UI44-F1
#
_entry.id   AF-A0A6J4UI44-F1
#
_cell.length_a   1.000
_cell.length_b   1.000
_cell.length_c   1.000
_cell.angle_alpha   90.00
_cell.angle_beta   90.00
_cell.angle_gamma   90.00
#
_symmetry.space_group_name_H-M   'P 1'
#
loop_
_entity.id
_entity.type
_entity.pdbx_description
1 polymer ?
#
loop_
_entity_poly.entity_id
_entity_poly.type
_entity_poly.pdbx_seq_one_letter_code
_entity_poly.pdbx_strand_id
1 'polypeptide(L)'
;MYWTKRHALVCTAVHCQQKGAMDVAGLLRLAVLRQGLDTEILVNNCGTIDLCDIGPNVVVYPDNVILRGVTKQDIPDIVAYLRGGPVVERLTLGADTPEERQRRALYADAVVGEATRPTPEFLALAARHGFDDAWIAEQQRRGFVARKPGADGGDETITVTKKARARYSV
;
A
#
# COMPACT_ATOMS: atom_id res chain seq x y z
N MET A 1 1.10 -11.84 31.50
CA MET A 1 1.69 -12.44 30.29
C MET A 1 2.09 -11.28 29.38
N TYR A 2 3.39 -11.03 29.18
CA TYR A 2 3.88 -9.85 28.43
C TYR A 2 3.98 -10.08 26.92
N TRP A 3 3.90 -11.34 26.47
CA TRP A 3 4.13 -11.73 25.08
C TRP A 3 2.83 -12.18 24.43
N THR A 4 2.52 -11.62 23.25
CA THR A 4 1.39 -12.06 22.42
C THR A 4 1.85 -13.10 21.41
N LYS A 5 0.97 -14.05 21.06
CA LYS A 5 1.25 -15.05 20.02
C LYS A 5 1.26 -14.41 18.63
N ARG A 6 0.42 -13.38 18.43
CA ARG A 6 0.39 -12.56 17.21
C ARG A 6 0.42 -11.08 17.55
N HIS A 7 1.02 -10.29 16.67
CA HIS A 7 0.98 -8.83 16.74
C HIS A 7 0.65 -8.26 15.37
N ALA A 8 -0.54 -7.65 15.26
CA ALA A 8 -0.98 -6.93 14.08
C ALA A 8 -0.70 -5.42 14.24
N LEU A 9 0.21 -4.90 13.42
CA LEU A 9 0.52 -3.47 13.35
C LEU A 9 -0.21 -2.85 12.16
N VAL A 10 -1.23 -2.04 12.46
CA VAL A 10 -2.02 -1.32 11.45
C VAL A 10 -1.37 0.03 11.16
N CYS A 11 -0.94 0.25 9.92
CA CYS A 11 -0.36 1.52 9.51
C CYS A 11 -1.44 2.61 9.52
N THR A 12 -1.33 3.59 10.42
CA THR A 12 -2.28 4.71 10.53
C THR A 12 -1.65 6.05 10.16
N ALA A 13 -0.51 6.04 9.45
CA ALA A 13 0.08 7.25 8.88
C ALA A 13 -0.87 7.91 7.86
N VAL A 14 -0.64 9.19 7.58
CA VAL A 14 -1.55 10.08 6.83
C VAL A 14 -2.18 9.45 5.57
N HIS A 15 -1.40 8.75 4.75
CA HIS A 15 -1.92 8.14 3.52
C HIS A 15 -2.80 6.91 3.76
N CYS A 16 -2.48 6.07 4.74
CA CYS A 16 -3.34 4.95 5.12
C CYS A 16 -4.60 5.47 5.85
N GLN A 17 -4.46 6.51 6.68
CA GLN A 17 -5.61 7.17 7.34
C GLN A 17 -6.61 7.71 6.31
N GLN A 18 -6.13 8.38 5.26
CA GLN A 18 -6.96 8.85 4.13
C GLN A 18 -7.65 7.71 3.34
N LYS A 19 -7.28 6.45 3.60
CA LYS A 19 -7.90 5.25 3.01
C LYS A 19 -8.69 4.42 4.05
N GLY A 20 -8.99 4.99 5.22
CA GLY A 20 -9.83 4.34 6.24
C GLY A 20 -9.08 3.48 7.25
N ALA A 21 -7.75 3.62 7.40
CA ALA A 21 -6.98 2.79 8.33
C ALA A 21 -7.39 2.92 9.81
N MET A 22 -7.96 4.05 10.22
CA MET A 22 -8.46 4.22 11.60
C MET A 22 -9.65 3.31 11.87
N ASP A 23 -10.56 3.16 10.90
CA ASP A 23 -11.70 2.24 11.00
C ASP A 23 -11.22 0.79 11.02
N VAL A 24 -10.25 0.45 10.16
CA VAL A 24 -9.62 -0.89 10.15
C VAL A 24 -9.00 -1.20 11.52
N ALA A 25 -8.21 -0.29 12.07
CA ALA A 25 -7.57 -0.49 13.38
C ALA A 25 -8.60 -0.63 14.52
N GLY A 26 -9.62 0.21 14.53
CA GLY A 26 -10.68 0.19 15.55
C GLY A 26 -11.54 -1.08 15.48
N LEU A 27 -12.01 -1.43 14.28
CA LEU A 27 -12.85 -2.62 14.07
C LEU A 27 -12.08 -3.90 14.33
N LEU A 28 -10.80 -3.98 13.93
CA LEU A 28 -9.96 -5.15 14.21
C LEU A 28 -9.77 -5.35 15.71
N ARG A 29 -9.43 -4.30 16.46
CA ARG A 29 -9.31 -4.34 17.92
C ARG A 29 -10.59 -4.80 18.60
N LEU A 30 -11.73 -4.21 18.21
CA LEU A 30 -13.03 -4.59 18.76
C LEU A 30 -13.39 -6.04 18.45
N ALA A 31 -13.09 -6.52 17.25
CA ALA A 31 -13.36 -7.90 16.86
C ALA A 31 -12.52 -8.91 17.64
N VAL A 32 -11.23 -8.62 17.87
CA VAL A 32 -10.35 -9.43 18.73
C VAL A 32 -10.86 -9.46 20.18
N LEU A 33 -11.19 -8.30 20.75
CA LEU A 33 -11.71 -8.19 22.12
C LEU A 33 -13.04 -8.95 22.30
N ARG A 34 -13.98 -8.80 21.36
CA ARG A 34 -15.30 -9.48 21.43
C ARG A 34 -15.20 -11.00 21.38
N GLN A 35 -14.10 -11.54 20.88
CA GLN A 35 -13.84 -12.98 20.83
C GLN A 35 -12.95 -13.46 22.00
N GLY A 36 -12.58 -12.58 22.94
CA GLY A 36 -11.70 -12.91 24.07
C GLY A 36 -10.26 -13.26 23.64
N LEU A 37 -9.85 -12.83 22.45
CA LEU A 37 -8.55 -13.15 21.86
C LEU A 37 -7.46 -12.11 22.22
N ASP A 38 -7.80 -11.05 22.94
CA ASP A 38 -6.92 -9.95 23.36
C ASP A 38 -5.84 -10.39 24.37
N THR A 39 -5.98 -11.59 24.94
CA THR A 39 -4.93 -12.23 25.74
C THR A 39 -3.79 -12.82 24.90
N GLU A 40 -4.02 -13.07 23.61
CA GLU A 40 -3.06 -13.73 22.70
C GLU A 40 -2.71 -12.90 21.47
N ILE A 41 -3.55 -11.95 21.08
CA ILE A 41 -3.40 -11.14 19.86
C ILE A 41 -3.35 -9.66 20.25
N LEU A 42 -2.23 -9.01 19.94
CA LEU A 42 -2.09 -7.56 20.09
C LEU A 42 -2.39 -6.88 18.75
N VAL A 43 -3.22 -5.82 18.79
CA VAL A 43 -3.50 -4.99 17.61
C VAL A 43 -3.13 -3.55 17.94
N ASN A 44 -2.02 -3.08 17.36
CA ASN A 44 -1.51 -1.73 17.58
C ASN A 44 -1.48 -0.93 16.28
N ASN A 45 -1.48 0.39 16.41
CA ASN A 45 -1.20 1.28 15.30
C ASN A 45 0.32 1.46 15.14
N CYS A 46 0.77 1.71 13.92
CA CYS A 46 2.15 2.07 13.62
C CYS A 46 2.22 3.25 12.65
N GLY A 47 3.42 3.81 12.52
CA GLY A 47 3.73 4.86 11.54
C GLY A 47 3.75 4.35 10.10
N THR A 48 4.39 5.11 9.21
CA THR A 48 4.57 4.65 7.82
C THR A 48 5.43 3.38 7.79
N ILE A 49 5.09 2.50 6.86
CA ILE A 49 5.91 1.34 6.46
C ILE A 49 6.33 1.45 4.99
N ASP A 50 6.26 2.67 4.43
CA ASP A 50 6.67 3.05 3.07
C ASP A 50 5.87 2.44 1.91
N LEU A 51 4.72 1.82 2.23
CA LEU A 51 3.72 1.29 1.29
C LEU A 51 2.50 2.19 1.10
N CYS A 52 2.73 3.50 0.97
CA CYS A 52 1.67 4.52 0.97
C CYS A 52 0.74 4.45 -0.25
N ASP A 53 1.23 3.94 -1.37
CA ASP A 53 0.49 3.76 -2.63
C ASP A 53 -0.56 2.64 -2.55
N ILE A 54 -0.33 1.61 -1.73
CA ILE A 54 -1.16 0.39 -1.69
C ILE A 54 -1.88 0.13 -0.36
N GLY A 55 -1.82 1.08 0.58
CA GLY A 55 -2.53 0.95 1.86
C GLY A 55 -4.06 0.95 1.76
N PRO A 56 -4.79 0.77 2.89
CA PRO A 56 -4.29 0.55 4.25
C PRO A 56 -3.49 -0.74 4.40
N ASN A 57 -2.46 -0.73 5.24
CA ASN A 57 -1.57 -1.88 5.41
C ASN A 57 -1.55 -2.39 6.86
N VAL A 58 -1.46 -3.70 7.03
CA VAL A 58 -1.32 -4.38 8.33
C VAL A 58 -0.12 -5.31 8.27
N VAL A 59 0.84 -5.15 9.19
CA VAL A 59 1.98 -6.07 9.36
C VAL A 59 1.66 -7.06 10.45
N VAL A 60 1.87 -8.35 10.21
CA VAL A 60 1.58 -9.42 11.17
C VAL A 60 2.88 -10.13 11.55
N TYR A 61 3.22 -10.05 12.83
CA TYR A 61 4.30 -10.80 13.46
C TYR A 61 3.76 -11.97 14.30
N PRO A 62 4.52 -13.08 14.43
CA PRO A 62 5.86 -13.33 13.88
C PRO A 62 5.89 -13.79 12.41
N ASP A 63 4.73 -13.89 11.75
CA ASP A 63 4.58 -14.45 10.41
C ASP A 63 5.33 -13.70 9.29
N ASN A 64 5.81 -12.47 9.54
CA ASN A 64 6.44 -11.59 8.56
C ASN A 64 5.56 -11.34 7.32
N VAL A 65 4.24 -11.23 7.55
CA VAL A 65 3.25 -11.00 6.50
C VAL A 65 2.82 -9.54 6.49
N ILE A 66 2.64 -8.98 5.29
CA ILE A 66 1.99 -7.67 5.10
C ILE A 66 0.68 -7.90 4.35
N LEU A 67 -0.43 -7.48 4.96
CA LEU A 67 -1.72 -7.36 4.30
C LEU A 67 -1.85 -5.94 3.75
N ARG A 68 -2.11 -5.80 2.45
CA ARG A 68 -2.28 -4.51 1.75
C ARG A 68 -3.72 -4.29 1.32
N GLY A 69 -4.10 -3.04 1.06
CA GLY A 69 -5.44 -2.69 0.58
C GLY A 69 -6.57 -3.11 1.52
N VAL A 70 -6.30 -3.20 2.83
CA VAL A 70 -7.25 -3.72 3.81
C VAL A 70 -8.44 -2.79 3.97
N THR A 71 -9.64 -3.36 3.98
CA THR A 71 -10.93 -2.70 4.18
C THR A 71 -11.64 -3.24 5.42
N LYS A 72 -12.72 -2.56 5.83
CA LYS A 72 -13.55 -3.02 6.96
C LYS A 72 -14.22 -4.37 6.71
N GLN A 73 -14.44 -4.74 5.44
CA GLN A 73 -15.05 -6.01 5.04
C GLN A 73 -14.10 -7.19 5.28
N ASP A 74 -12.79 -6.93 5.35
CA ASP A 74 -11.76 -7.96 5.52
C ASP A 74 -11.55 -8.37 6.98
N ILE A 75 -12.10 -7.62 7.94
CA ILE A 75 -11.87 -7.83 9.37
C ILE A 75 -12.20 -9.26 9.82
N PRO A 76 -13.32 -9.90 9.40
CA PRO A 76 -13.60 -11.29 9.78
C PRO A 76 -12.50 -12.27 9.33
N ASP A 77 -12.03 -12.14 8.08
CA ASP A 77 -10.96 -12.98 7.52
C ASP A 77 -9.63 -12.76 8.26
N ILE A 78 -9.30 -11.50 8.58
CA ILE A 78 -8.08 -11.15 9.30
C ILE A 78 -8.12 -11.71 10.72
N VAL A 79 -9.24 -11.63 11.43
CA VAL A 79 -9.37 -12.24 12.76
C VAL A 79 -9.24 -13.76 12.68
N ALA A 80 -9.84 -14.39 11.67
CA ALA A 80 -9.71 -15.83 11.43
C ALA A 80 -8.25 -16.25 11.19
N TYR A 81 -7.50 -15.46 10.42
CA TYR A 81 -6.06 -15.64 10.26
C TYR A 81 -5.29 -15.48 11.59
N LEU A 82 -5.53 -14.40 12.33
CA LEU A 82 -4.78 -14.12 13.57
C LEU A 82 -5.03 -15.14 14.68
N ARG A 83 -6.17 -15.84 14.70
CA ARG A 83 -6.44 -16.96 15.64
C ARG A 83 -5.81 -18.30 15.22
N GLY A 84 -5.01 -18.32 14.14
CA GLY A 84 -4.33 -19.52 13.63
C GLY A 84 -4.96 -20.14 12.38
N GLY A 85 -5.86 -19.43 11.69
CA GLY A 85 -6.35 -19.82 10.36
C GLY A 85 -5.32 -19.55 9.25
N PRO A 86 -5.64 -19.91 7.99
CA PRO A 86 -4.78 -19.61 6.85
C PRO A 86 -4.66 -18.09 6.62
N VAL A 87 -3.56 -17.67 6.01
CA VAL A 87 -3.34 -16.27 5.64
C VAL A 87 -4.33 -15.83 4.58
N VAL A 88 -4.71 -14.54 4.61
CA VAL A 88 -5.62 -13.95 3.62
C VAL A 88 -4.83 -13.65 2.34
N GLU A 89 -4.65 -14.67 1.49
CA GLU A 89 -3.77 -14.62 0.31
C GLU A 89 -4.04 -13.42 -0.61
N ARG A 90 -5.30 -13.12 -0.89
CA ARG A 90 -5.70 -11.97 -1.73
C ARG A 90 -5.22 -10.61 -1.21
N LEU A 91 -4.99 -10.48 0.10
CA LEU A 91 -4.48 -9.25 0.73
C LEU A 91 -2.96 -9.30 0.91
N THR A 92 -2.34 -10.48 0.80
CA THR A 92 -0.94 -10.67 1.13
C THR A 92 -0.05 -10.03 0.07
N LEU A 93 0.81 -9.12 0.49
CA LEU A 93 1.81 -8.51 -0.36
C LEU A 93 3.02 -9.46 -0.46
N GLY A 94 3.25 -9.97 -1.67
CA GLY A 94 4.48 -10.66 -2.04
C GLY A 94 5.17 -9.95 -3.21
N ALA A 95 6.48 -10.12 -3.32
CA ALA A 95 7.27 -9.61 -4.44
C ALA A 95 6.74 -10.12 -5.80
N ASP A 96 6.22 -11.35 -5.80
CA ASP A 96 5.64 -12.01 -6.97
C ASP A 96 4.12 -11.85 -7.10
N THR A 97 3.50 -10.94 -6.35
CA THR A 97 2.09 -10.62 -6.62
C THR A 97 1.97 -9.91 -7.97
N PRO A 98 1.01 -10.27 -8.83
CA PRO A 98 0.88 -9.69 -10.17
C PRO A 98 0.89 -8.16 -10.18
N GLU A 99 0.18 -7.54 -9.24
CA GLU A 99 0.06 -6.08 -9.16
C GLU A 99 1.38 -5.43 -8.69
N GLU A 100 2.16 -6.11 -7.85
CA GLU A 100 3.49 -5.62 -7.44
C GLU A 100 4.48 -5.70 -8.60
N ARG A 101 4.45 -6.79 -9.39
CA ARG A 101 5.25 -6.89 -10.61
C ARG A 101 4.87 -5.82 -11.63
N GLN A 102 3.58 -5.56 -11.85
CA GLN A 102 3.12 -4.51 -12.75
C GLN A 102 3.62 -3.13 -12.33
N ARG A 103 3.51 -2.78 -11.03
CA ARG A 103 4.02 -1.49 -10.53
C ARG A 103 5.54 -1.39 -10.67
N ARG A 104 6.28 -2.45 -10.33
CA ARG A 104 7.74 -2.49 -10.51
C ARG A 104 8.14 -2.28 -11.96
N ALA A 105 7.49 -2.98 -12.89
CA ALA A 105 7.76 -2.87 -14.32
C ALA A 105 7.47 -1.46 -14.84
N LEU A 106 6.32 -0.87 -14.47
CA LEU A 106 6.00 0.51 -14.81
C LEU A 106 7.07 1.47 -14.32
N TYR A 107 7.42 1.43 -13.03
CA TYR A 107 8.38 2.40 -12.48
C TYR A 107 9.80 2.21 -13.03
N ALA A 108 10.22 0.97 -13.31
CA ALA A 108 11.50 0.71 -13.97
C ALA A 108 11.52 1.32 -15.37
N ASP A 109 10.49 1.07 -16.19
CA ASP A 109 10.39 1.66 -17.53
C ASP A 109 10.26 3.19 -17.46
N ALA A 110 9.56 3.72 -16.46
CA ALA A 110 9.28 5.14 -16.29
C ALA A 110 10.52 5.99 -16.02
N VAL A 111 11.63 5.39 -15.57
CA VAL A 111 12.88 6.09 -15.25
C VAL A 111 14.02 5.83 -16.23
N VAL A 112 13.82 4.96 -17.24
CA VAL A 112 14.82 4.73 -18.29
C VAL A 112 15.19 6.04 -18.99
N GLY A 113 16.48 6.37 -19.03
CA GLY A 113 16.97 7.64 -19.57
C GLY A 113 16.76 8.80 -18.59
N GLU A 114 15.51 9.23 -18.43
CA GLU A 114 15.12 10.30 -17.50
C GLU A 114 13.87 9.92 -16.70
N ALA A 115 13.77 10.43 -15.48
CA ALA A 115 12.62 10.22 -14.59
C ALA A 115 11.45 11.17 -14.83
N THR A 116 11.58 12.11 -15.77
CA THR A 116 10.55 13.09 -16.14
C THR A 116 10.20 12.90 -17.61
N ARG A 117 8.91 12.90 -17.94
CA ARG A 117 8.42 12.72 -19.32
C ARG A 117 7.19 13.58 -19.57
N PRO A 118 6.88 13.93 -20.83
CA PRO A 118 5.59 14.51 -21.20
C PRO A 118 4.43 13.65 -20.68
N THR A 119 3.37 14.29 -20.18
CA THR A 119 2.18 13.61 -19.64
C THR A 119 1.63 12.57 -20.62
N PRO A 120 1.39 12.86 -21.92
CA PRO A 120 0.85 11.87 -22.85
C PRO A 120 1.70 10.59 -22.96
N GLU A 121 3.03 10.72 -22.92
CA GLU A 121 3.94 9.58 -22.95
C GLU A 121 3.88 8.75 -21.67
N PHE A 122 3.82 9.40 -20.51
CA PHE A 122 3.66 8.70 -19.24
C PHE A 122 2.32 7.98 -19.16
N LEU A 123 1.22 8.59 -19.62
CA LEU A 123 -0.10 7.95 -19.67
C LEU A 123 -0.08 6.72 -20.57
N ALA A 124 0.49 6.83 -21.77
CA ALA A 124 0.63 5.70 -22.69
C ALA A 124 1.49 4.58 -22.09
N LEU A 125 2.57 4.91 -21.39
CA LEU A 125 3.40 3.94 -20.68
C LEU A 125 2.61 3.24 -19.56
N ALA A 126 1.90 3.99 -18.72
CA ALA A 126 1.10 3.45 -17.63
C ALA A 126 0.00 2.50 -18.13
N ALA A 127 -0.67 2.87 -19.23
CA ALA A 127 -1.69 2.04 -19.86
C ALA A 127 -1.15 0.69 -20.35
N ARG A 128 0.08 0.64 -20.88
CA ARG A 128 0.74 -0.64 -21.27
C ARG A 128 0.98 -1.56 -20.08
N HIS A 129 1.09 -1.01 -18.88
CA HIS A 129 1.25 -1.75 -17.62
C HIS A 129 -0.08 -1.99 -16.89
N GLY A 130 -1.21 -1.61 -17.50
CA GLY A 130 -2.55 -1.84 -16.95
C GLY A 130 -3.03 -0.78 -15.96
N PHE A 131 -2.41 0.40 -15.93
CA PHE A 131 -2.81 1.50 -15.06
C PHE A 131 -3.48 2.62 -15.84
N ASP A 132 -4.58 3.13 -15.28
CA ASP A 132 -5.37 4.21 -15.84
C ASP A 132 -5.05 5.56 -15.17
N ASP A 133 -5.71 6.62 -15.67
CA ASP A 133 -5.56 7.98 -15.14
C ASP A 133 -5.95 8.08 -13.67
N ALA A 134 -6.92 7.27 -13.21
CA ALA A 134 -7.35 7.25 -11.82
C ALA A 134 -6.23 6.72 -10.90
N TRP A 135 -5.54 5.66 -11.33
CA TRP A 135 -4.37 5.15 -10.63
C TRP A 135 -3.24 6.18 -10.60
N ILE A 136 -2.98 6.88 -11.70
CA ILE A 136 -1.93 7.91 -11.77
C ILE A 136 -2.26 9.09 -10.85
N ALA A 137 -3.52 9.53 -10.83
CA ALA A 137 -3.99 10.56 -9.91
C ALA A 137 -3.85 10.13 -8.45
N GLU A 138 -4.08 8.85 -8.14
CA GLU A 138 -3.78 8.28 -6.82
C GLU A 138 -2.27 8.34 -6.52
N GLN A 139 -1.41 7.93 -7.45
CA GLN A 139 0.05 8.01 -7.26
C GLN A 139 0.52 9.45 -7.02
N GLN A 140 -0.08 10.42 -7.70
CA GLN A 140 0.20 11.84 -7.48
C GLN A 140 -0.20 12.28 -6.07
N ARG A 141 -1.42 11.92 -5.63
CA ARG A 141 -1.90 12.21 -4.26
C ARG A 141 -1.02 11.56 -3.19
N ARG A 142 -0.34 10.46 -3.50
CA ARG A 142 0.58 9.77 -2.58
C ARG A 142 2.04 10.19 -2.75
N GLY A 143 2.33 11.13 -3.65
CA GLY A 143 3.67 11.67 -3.90
C GLY A 143 4.62 10.70 -4.61
N PHE A 144 4.09 9.70 -5.32
CA PHE A 144 4.88 8.78 -6.15
C PHE A 144 5.18 9.34 -7.54
N VAL A 145 4.29 10.19 -8.04
CA VAL A 145 4.51 10.99 -9.24
C VAL A 145 4.22 12.45 -8.97
N ALA A 146 4.84 13.36 -9.72
CA ALA A 146 4.58 14.79 -9.64
C ALA A 146 4.26 15.33 -11.04
N ARG A 147 3.13 16.02 -11.18
CA ARG A 147 2.78 16.76 -12.39
C ARG A 147 3.35 18.17 -12.31
N LYS A 148 3.93 18.66 -13.41
CA LYS A 148 4.38 20.05 -13.55
C LYS A 148 3.91 20.64 -14.88
N PRO A 149 3.41 21.88 -14.90
CA PRO A 149 3.13 22.59 -16.14
C PRO A 149 4.37 22.61 -17.05
N GLY A 150 4.17 22.51 -18.36
CA GLY A 150 5.25 22.71 -19.31
C GLY A 150 5.72 24.17 -19.32
N ALA A 151 7.02 24.38 -19.55
CA ALA A 151 7.56 25.70 -19.77
C ALA A 151 7.20 26.19 -21.18
N ASP A 152 6.90 27.48 -21.33
CA ASP A 152 6.78 28.17 -22.62
C ASP A 152 5.83 27.51 -23.64
N GLY A 153 4.71 26.97 -23.17
CA GLY A 153 3.71 26.31 -24.03
C GLY A 153 4.02 24.85 -24.38
N GLY A 154 5.07 24.26 -23.78
CA GLY A 154 5.33 22.83 -23.84
C GLY A 154 4.31 22.00 -23.06
N ASP A 155 4.34 20.69 -23.27
CA ASP A 155 3.44 19.75 -22.60
C ASP A 155 3.64 19.73 -21.08
N GLU A 156 2.56 19.50 -20.33
CA GLU A 156 2.66 19.10 -18.92
C GLU A 156 3.56 17.87 -18.82
N THR A 157 4.34 17.78 -17.74
CA THR A 157 5.24 16.64 -17.49
C THR A 157 4.86 15.89 -16.23
N ILE A 158 5.15 14.59 -16.21
CA ILE A 158 5.08 13.72 -15.04
C ILE A 158 6.50 13.29 -14.67
N THR A 159 6.88 13.50 -13.41
CA THR A 159 8.14 13.02 -12.83
C THR A 159 7.89 11.87 -11.85
N VAL A 160 8.59 10.75 -12.02
CA VAL A 160 8.71 9.70 -10.99
C VAL A 160 9.55 10.24 -9.84
N THR A 161 8.95 10.36 -8.66
CA THR A 161 9.60 11.04 -7.53
C THR A 161 10.68 10.17 -6.88
N LYS A 162 11.56 10.79 -6.08
CA LYS A 162 12.53 10.06 -5.24
C LYS A 162 11.86 9.01 -4.34
N LYS A 163 10.63 9.27 -3.88
CA LYS A 163 9.85 8.33 -3.06
C LYS A 163 9.50 7.05 -3.84
N ALA A 164 9.04 7.19 -5.08
CA ALA A 164 8.75 6.03 -5.93
C ALA A 164 10.02 5.25 -6.25
N ARG A 165 11.08 5.95 -6.65
CA ARG A 165 12.40 5.36 -6.94
C ARG A 165 12.96 4.57 -5.76
N ALA A 166 12.91 5.13 -4.55
CA ALA A 166 13.36 4.44 -3.34
C ALA A 166 12.53 3.18 -3.05
N ARG A 167 11.20 3.25 -3.16
CA ARG A 167 10.31 2.10 -2.94
C ARG A 167 10.56 0.97 -3.94
N TYR A 168 10.68 1.31 -5.21
CA TYR A 168 10.75 0.33 -6.30
C TYR A 168 12.20 -0.05 -6.66
N SER A 169 13.19 0.63 -6.07
CA SER A 169 14.62 0.43 -6.33
C SER A 169 14.99 0.65 -7.80
N VAL A 170 14.53 1.77 -8.36
CA VAL A 170 14.75 2.20 -9.75
C VAL A 170 15.32 3.61 -9.84
#